data_AF-A0A7V4YS53-F1
#
_entry.id   AF-A0A7V4YS53-F1
#
_cell.length_a   1.000
_cell.length_b   1.000
_cell.length_c   1.000
_cell.angle_alpha   90.00
_cell.angle_beta   90.00
_cell.angle_gamma   90.00
#
_symmetry.space_group_name_H-M   'P 1'
#
loop_
_entity.id
_entity.type
_entity.pdbx_description
1 polymer ?
#
loop_
_entity_poly.entity_id
_entity_poly.type
_entity_poly.pdbx_seq_one_letter_code
_entity_poly.pdbx_strand_id
1 'polypeptide(L)'
;MRPLLTLVAFGFFAACSKTPDTIPLPTKICIKTTHHNYPLAGSTVYLKFFTDSFPGYDYPVNQYDASFKTGPDARGCIESVPEGRHWIVAFGYDSLHYPHEAFGSLPVEISLEHKPVLDTLLYLGH
;
A
#
# COMPACT_ATOMS: atom_id res chain seq x y z
N MET A 1 -19.49 67.50 -22.41
CA MET A 1 -19.74 66.05 -22.38
C MET A 1 -18.54 65.41 -21.68
N ARG A 2 -18.73 64.83 -20.49
CA ARG A 2 -17.66 64.25 -19.65
C ARG A 2 -17.39 62.80 -20.09
N PRO A 3 -16.15 62.38 -20.38
CA PRO A 3 -15.84 60.97 -20.54
C PRO A 3 -15.69 60.32 -19.16
N LEU A 4 -16.47 59.25 -18.96
CA LEU A 4 -16.55 58.43 -17.76
C LEU A 4 -15.28 57.57 -17.65
N LEU A 5 -14.46 57.83 -16.63
CA LEU A 5 -13.28 57.03 -16.28
C LEU A 5 -13.75 55.63 -15.85
N THR A 6 -13.45 54.61 -16.65
CA THR A 6 -13.80 53.22 -16.32
C THR A 6 -12.60 52.59 -15.63
N LEU A 7 -12.68 52.45 -14.31
CA LEU A 7 -11.67 51.78 -13.49
C LEU A 7 -11.75 50.27 -13.74
N VAL A 8 -10.80 49.70 -14.48
CA VAL A 8 -10.67 48.25 -14.65
C VAL A 8 -9.92 47.71 -13.43
N ALA A 9 -10.66 47.14 -12.48
CA ALA A 9 -10.10 46.45 -11.33
C ALA A 9 -9.52 45.09 -11.79
N PHE A 10 -8.21 45.03 -11.96
CA PHE A 10 -7.47 43.81 -12.25
C PHE A 10 -7.35 42.96 -10.97
N GLY A 11 -8.34 42.09 -10.75
CA GLY A 11 -8.31 41.11 -9.67
C GLY A 11 -7.31 40.01 -9.96
N PHE A 12 -6.09 40.12 -9.41
CA PHE A 12 -5.14 39.02 -9.34
C PHE A 12 -5.71 37.95 -8.40
N PHE A 13 -6.28 36.90 -8.98
CA PHE A 13 -6.58 35.67 -8.26
C PHE A 13 -5.26 35.04 -7.82
N ALA A 14 -4.89 35.27 -6.55
CA ALA A 14 -3.86 34.53 -5.87
C ALA A 14 -4.31 33.07 -5.73
N ALA A 15 -3.99 32.25 -6.73
CA ALA A 15 -4.13 30.81 -6.69
C ALA A 15 -3.02 30.23 -5.79
N CYS A 16 -3.21 30.33 -4.47
CA CYS A 16 -2.43 29.54 -3.53
C CYS A 16 -2.83 28.07 -3.65
N SER A 17 -2.12 27.31 -4.49
CA SER A 17 -2.15 25.85 -4.39
C SER A 17 -1.46 25.47 -3.09
N LYS A 18 -2.18 24.82 -2.17
CA LYS A 18 -1.56 24.14 -1.03
C LYS A 18 -0.65 23.05 -1.59
N THR A 19 0.66 23.20 -1.40
CA THR A 19 1.64 22.15 -1.69
C THR A 19 1.22 20.91 -0.90
N PRO A 20 1.20 19.71 -1.49
CA PRO A 20 0.86 18.51 -0.74
C PRO A 20 1.87 18.29 0.39
N ASP A 21 1.36 17.92 1.57
CA ASP A 21 2.17 17.74 2.79
C ASP A 21 3.23 16.63 2.64
N THR A 22 3.12 15.79 1.61
CA THR A 22 4.10 14.77 1.24
C THR A 22 4.26 14.69 -0.28
N ILE A 23 5.48 14.45 -0.74
CA ILE A 23 5.76 14.08 -2.12
C ILE A 23 5.55 12.56 -2.20
N PRO A 24 4.58 12.04 -2.96
CA PRO A 24 4.38 10.60 -3.08
C PRO A 24 5.64 9.96 -3.65
N LEU A 25 6.16 8.94 -2.95
CA LEU A 25 7.32 8.20 -3.44
C LEU A 25 6.89 7.35 -4.64
N PRO A 26 7.71 7.26 -5.70
CA PRO A 26 7.40 6.44 -6.87
C PRO A 26 7.60 4.94 -6.59
N THR A 27 7.29 4.51 -5.38
CA THR A 27 7.50 3.15 -4.87
C THR A 27 6.17 2.44 -4.68
N LYS A 28 6.19 1.11 -4.83
CA LYS A 28 4.98 0.29 -4.75
C LYS A 28 5.28 -1.14 -4.35
N ILE A 29 4.42 -1.72 -3.54
CA ILE A 29 4.36 -3.16 -3.30
C ILE A 29 3.03 -3.68 -3.82
N CYS A 30 3.06 -4.68 -4.70
CA CYS A 30 1.91 -5.44 -5.15
C CYS A 30 2.06 -6.89 -4.72
N ILE A 31 1.04 -7.43 -4.05
CA ILE A 31 0.99 -8.80 -3.56
C ILE A 31 -0.17 -9.53 -4.22
N LYS A 32 0.11 -10.70 -4.76
CA LYS A 32 -0.89 -11.71 -5.11
C LYS A 32 -0.87 -12.85 -4.10
N THR A 33 -1.98 -13.13 -3.44
CA THR A 33 -2.09 -14.20 -2.44
C THR A 33 -2.52 -15.52 -3.07
N THR A 34 -1.94 -16.62 -2.60
CA THR A 34 -2.33 -17.96 -3.03
C THR A 34 -2.26 -18.98 -1.89
N HIS A 35 -3.09 -20.02 -1.96
CA HIS A 35 -3.06 -21.19 -1.10
C HIS A 35 -3.26 -22.45 -1.98
N HIS A 36 -2.38 -23.45 -1.90
CA HIS A 36 -2.39 -24.64 -2.78
C HIS A 36 -2.53 -24.36 -4.29
N ASN A 37 -1.93 -23.26 -4.78
CA ASN A 37 -2.03 -22.74 -6.15
C ASN A 37 -3.38 -22.10 -6.53
N TYR A 38 -4.32 -22.00 -5.60
CA TYR A 38 -5.57 -21.25 -5.79
C TYR A 38 -5.37 -19.78 -5.39
N PRO A 39 -5.89 -18.81 -6.15
CA PRO A 39 -5.92 -17.42 -5.73
C PRO A 39 -6.74 -17.26 -4.45
N LEU A 40 -6.20 -16.62 -3.42
CA LEU A 40 -6.90 -16.40 -2.16
C LEU A 40 -7.35 -14.94 -2.03
N ALA A 41 -8.48 -14.63 -2.69
CA ALA A 41 -9.05 -13.29 -2.72
C ALA A 41 -9.53 -12.81 -1.34
N GLY A 42 -9.58 -11.48 -1.14
CA GLY A 42 -10.06 -10.88 0.10
C GLY A 42 -9.10 -10.99 1.29
N SER A 43 -7.90 -11.54 1.08
CA SER A 43 -6.83 -11.59 2.09
C SER A 43 -6.44 -10.18 2.54
N THR A 44 -6.20 -10.02 3.84
CA THR A 44 -5.70 -8.77 4.43
C THR A 44 -4.18 -8.86 4.52
N VAL A 45 -3.49 -7.84 4.00
CA VAL A 45 -2.03 -7.74 3.97
C VAL A 45 -1.63 -6.58 4.85
N TYR A 46 -0.81 -6.86 5.85
CA TYR A 46 -0.22 -5.90 6.78
C TYR A 46 1.26 -5.68 6.46
N LEU A 47 1.72 -4.44 6.66
CA LEU A 47 3.11 -4.05 6.46
C LEU A 47 3.66 -3.44 7.74
N LYS A 48 4.82 -3.95 8.16
CA LYS A 48 5.65 -3.31 9.17
C LYS A 48 6.87 -2.71 8.49
N PHE A 49 7.02 -1.40 8.58
CA PHE A 49 8.15 -0.68 8.02
C PHE A 49 9.39 -0.82 8.90
N PHE A 50 10.56 -0.64 8.27
CA PHE A 50 11.88 -0.58 8.89
C PHE A 50 12.16 -1.70 9.90
N THR A 51 11.80 -2.94 9.56
CA THR A 51 12.06 -4.10 10.41
C THR A 51 12.75 -5.21 9.64
N ASP A 52 13.68 -5.85 10.35
CA ASP A 52 14.45 -6.99 9.86
C ASP A 52 14.01 -8.31 10.49
N SER A 53 13.10 -8.24 11.47
CA SER A 53 12.56 -9.39 12.18
C SER A 53 11.09 -9.59 11.86
N PHE A 54 10.69 -10.86 11.81
CA PHE A 54 9.30 -11.26 11.68
C PHE A 54 8.50 -10.79 12.89
N PRO A 55 7.42 -9.99 12.73
CA PRO A 55 6.60 -9.53 13.85
C PRO A 55 5.82 -10.65 14.57
N GLY A 56 5.61 -11.79 13.91
CA GLY A 56 4.73 -12.86 14.38
C GLY A 56 3.30 -12.74 13.84
N TYR A 57 2.54 -13.85 13.87
CA TYR A 57 1.15 -13.86 13.43
C TYR A 57 0.18 -13.31 14.49
N ASP A 58 0.56 -13.32 15.76
CA ASP A 58 -0.22 -12.73 16.86
C ASP A 58 0.11 -11.25 17.13
N TYR A 59 0.88 -10.62 16.23
CA TYR A 59 1.29 -9.23 16.39
C TYR A 59 0.08 -8.29 16.32
N PRO A 60 -0.10 -7.37 17.29
CA PRO A 60 -1.30 -6.53 17.33
C PRO A 60 -1.48 -5.69 16.06
N VAL A 61 -2.71 -5.66 15.52
CA VAL A 61 -3.04 -4.98 14.27
C VAL A 61 -2.64 -3.49 14.27
N ASN A 62 -2.76 -2.83 15.42
CA ASN A 62 -2.42 -1.41 15.58
C ASN A 62 -0.91 -1.12 15.62
N GLN A 63 -0.06 -2.14 15.59
CA GLN A 63 1.39 -1.98 15.53
C GLN A 63 1.94 -2.08 14.10
N TYR A 64 1.13 -2.45 13.12
CA TYR A 64 1.48 -2.35 11.71
C TYR A 64 1.34 -0.91 11.22
N ASP A 65 2.20 -0.53 10.27
CA ASP A 65 2.27 0.84 9.77
C ASP A 65 1.33 1.06 8.59
N ALA A 66 0.98 0.00 7.86
CA ALA A 66 0.00 0.05 6.79
C ALA A 66 -0.70 -1.30 6.56
N SER A 67 -1.83 -1.26 5.86
CA SER A 67 -2.52 -2.46 5.40
C SER A 67 -3.31 -2.22 4.12
N PHE A 68 -3.59 -3.30 3.39
CA PHE A 68 -4.54 -3.31 2.28
C PHE A 68 -5.22 -4.67 2.16
N LYS A 69 -6.30 -4.75 1.38
CA LYS A 69 -6.97 -6.00 1.03
C LYS A 69 -6.71 -6.37 -0.42
N THR A 70 -6.54 -7.66 -0.68
CA THR A 70 -6.51 -8.19 -2.04
C THR A 70 -7.91 -8.18 -2.65
N GLY A 71 -7.97 -7.87 -3.95
CA GLY A 71 -9.20 -7.83 -4.73
C GLY A 71 -9.66 -9.20 -5.23
N PRO A 72 -10.65 -9.23 -6.14
CA PRO A 72 -11.22 -10.46 -6.70
C PRO A 72 -10.23 -11.36 -7.44
N ASP A 73 -9.13 -10.81 -7.95
CA ASP A 73 -8.04 -11.54 -8.60
C ASP A 73 -6.95 -12.01 -7.61
N ALA A 74 -7.24 -11.91 -6.31
CA ALA A 74 -6.33 -12.14 -5.19
C ALA A 74 -5.11 -11.22 -5.19
N ARG A 75 -5.19 -10.05 -5.84
CA ARG A 75 -4.10 -9.08 -5.89
C ARG A 75 -4.47 -7.76 -5.22
N GLY A 76 -3.51 -7.14 -4.56
CA GLY A 76 -3.64 -5.77 -4.04
C GLY A 76 -2.30 -5.07 -4.05
N CYS A 77 -2.32 -3.74 -4.05
CA CYS A 77 -1.10 -2.94 -4.03
C CYS A 77 -1.19 -1.81 -3.00
N ILE A 78 -0.04 -1.39 -2.51
CA ILE A 78 0.16 -0.19 -1.71
C ILE A 78 1.27 0.66 -2.35
N GLU A 79 1.01 1.97 -2.44
CA GLU A 79 1.91 2.95 -3.05
C GLU A 79 2.63 3.78 -1.99
N SER A 80 3.68 4.50 -2.40
CA SER A 80 4.47 5.39 -1.54
C SER A 80 5.09 4.68 -0.32
N VAL A 81 5.54 3.43 -0.50
CA VAL A 81 6.25 2.67 0.52
C VAL A 81 7.65 3.26 0.73
N PRO A 82 8.07 3.58 1.96
CA PRO A 82 9.38 4.18 2.19
C PRO A 82 10.52 3.26 1.72
N GLU A 83 11.66 3.82 1.34
CA GLU A 83 12.86 3.03 1.04
C GLU A 83 13.39 2.35 2.31
N GLY A 84 13.72 1.06 2.22
CA GLY A 84 14.26 0.25 3.32
C GLY A 84 13.71 -1.17 3.35
N ARG A 85 14.02 -1.87 4.45
CA ARG A 85 13.56 -3.23 4.73
C ARG A 85 12.27 -3.23 5.53
N HIS A 86 11.35 -4.11 5.16
CA HIS A 86 10.02 -4.22 5.75
C HIS A 86 9.63 -5.68 5.91
N TRP A 87 8.58 -5.91 6.68
CA TRP A 87 7.95 -7.22 6.77
C TRP A 87 6.50 -7.16 6.32
N ILE A 88 6.13 -8.09 5.44
CA ILE A 88 4.73 -8.30 5.02
C ILE A 88 4.19 -9.49 5.79
N VAL A 89 2.99 -9.34 6.35
CA VAL A 89 2.23 -10.43 6.97
C VAL A 89 0.83 -10.41 6.36
N ALA A 90 0.35 -11.56 5.89
CA ALA A 90 -0.97 -11.64 5.28
C ALA A 90 -1.79 -12.77 5.90
N PHE A 91 -3.09 -12.52 5.99
CA PHE A 91 -4.09 -13.44 6.50
C PHE A 91 -5.21 -13.55 5.47
N GLY A 92 -5.63 -14.77 5.20
CA GLY A 92 -6.78 -15.07 4.37
C GLY A 92 -7.56 -16.25 4.91
N TYR A 93 -8.67 -16.56 4.24
CA TYR A 93 -9.55 -17.65 4.63
C TYR A 93 -9.81 -18.52 3.41
N ASP A 94 -9.41 -19.79 3.48
CA ASP A 94 -9.77 -20.76 2.44
C ASP A 94 -11.18 -21.28 2.74
N SER A 95 -12.16 -20.84 1.97
CA SER A 95 -13.55 -21.31 2.10
C SER A 95 -13.87 -22.53 1.25
N LEU A 96 -12.99 -22.92 0.32
CA LEU A 96 -13.33 -23.84 -0.76
C LEU A 96 -12.79 -25.26 -0.54
N HIS A 97 -11.55 -25.41 -0.08
CA HIS A 97 -10.91 -26.73 0.00
C HIS A 97 -10.81 -27.23 1.43
N TYR A 98 -10.52 -26.34 2.37
CA TYR A 98 -10.53 -26.66 3.79
C TYR A 98 -10.88 -25.38 4.55
N PRO A 99 -12.06 -25.26 5.20
CA PRO A 99 -12.45 -24.05 5.92
C PRO A 99 -11.52 -23.71 7.09
N HIS A 100 -10.48 -22.91 6.83
CA HIS A 100 -9.51 -22.47 7.85
C HIS A 100 -8.86 -21.14 7.50
N GLU A 101 -8.26 -20.51 8.52
CA GLU A 101 -7.41 -19.35 8.35
C GLU A 101 -6.04 -19.77 7.81
N ALA A 102 -5.59 -19.11 6.74
CA ALA A 102 -4.27 -19.30 6.17
C ALA A 102 -3.47 -18.02 6.32
N PHE A 103 -2.20 -18.15 6.69
CA PHE A 103 -1.31 -17.02 6.92
C PHE A 103 0.04 -17.22 6.26
N GLY A 104 0.72 -16.11 5.99
CA GLY A 104 2.03 -16.14 5.36
C GLY A 104 2.74 -14.83 5.58
N SER A 105 4.06 -14.85 5.43
CA SER A 105 4.86 -13.65 5.62
C SER A 105 6.08 -13.64 4.70
N LEU A 106 6.58 -12.43 4.42
CA LEU A 106 7.70 -12.22 3.50
C LEU A 106 8.50 -10.99 3.94
N PRO A 107 9.81 -11.11 4.22
CA PRO A 107 10.68 -9.95 4.30
C PRO A 107 10.82 -9.32 2.91
N VAL A 108 10.75 -8.00 2.83
CA VAL A 108 10.87 -7.27 1.57
C VAL A 108 11.79 -6.07 1.73
N GLU A 109 12.36 -5.65 0.61
CA GLU A 109 13.16 -4.45 0.51
C GLU A 109 12.63 -3.60 -0.64
N ILE A 110 12.42 -2.32 -0.37
CA ILE A 110 12.15 -1.28 -1.36
C ILE A 110 13.38 -0.41 -1.45
N SER A 111 13.87 -0.20 -2.67
CA SER A 111 14.94 0.76 -2.93
C SER A 111 14.63 1.59 -4.17
N LEU A 112 14.81 2.90 -4.06
CA LEU A 112 14.62 3.83 -5.16
C LEU A 112 15.62 3.59 -6.30
N GLU A 113 16.80 3.03 -5.98
CA GLU A 113 17.85 2.79 -6.95
C GLU A 113 17.62 1.52 -7.78
N HIS A 114 17.30 0.40 -7.12
CA HIS A 114 17.33 -0.91 -7.78
C HIS A 114 16.01 -1.69 -7.72
N LYS A 115 15.08 -1.33 -6.83
CA LYS A 115 13.79 -2.04 -6.68
C LYS A 115 12.67 -1.13 -6.15
N PRO A 116 12.24 -0.12 -6.94
CA PRO A 116 11.20 0.81 -6.49
C PRO A 116 9.82 0.15 -6.49
N VAL A 117 9.63 -0.86 -7.33
CA VAL A 117 8.39 -1.64 -7.42
C VAL A 117 8.68 -3.10 -7.10
N LEU A 118 8.01 -3.61 -6.08
CA LEU A 118 7.94 -5.04 -5.79
C LEU A 118 6.58 -5.56 -6.27
N ASP A 119 6.60 -6.54 -7.16
CA ASP A 119 5.41 -7.28 -7.59
C ASP A 119 5.68 -8.77 -7.37
N THR A 120 4.97 -9.39 -6.43
CA THR A 120 5.28 -10.75 -6.02
C THR A 120 4.04 -11.53 -5.58
N LEU A 121 4.22 -12.84 -5.47
CA LEU A 121 3.26 -13.78 -4.93
C LEU A 121 3.60 -14.08 -3.46
N LEU A 122 2.59 -14.11 -2.61
CA LEU A 122 2.68 -14.54 -1.22
C LEU A 122 1.86 -15.81 -1.03
N TYR A 123 2.55 -16.89 -0.71
CA TYR A 123 1.90 -18.14 -0.33
C TYR A 123 1.40 -18.03 1.12
N LEU A 124 0.13 -18.37 1.31
CA LEU A 124 -0.51 -18.48 2.61
C LEU A 124 -0.63 -19.96 2.94
N GLY A 125 -0.04 -20.36 4.05
CA GLY A 125 0.00 -21.75 4.53
C GLY A 125 -0.67 -21.90 5.89
N HIS A 126 -0.77 -23.16 6.31
CA HIS A 126 -1.18 -23.55 7.65
C HIS A 126 0.03 -24.06 8.44
#